data_AF-A0A6G3CI73-F1
#
_entry.id   AF-A0A6G3CI73-F1
#
_cell.length_a   1.000
_cell.length_b   1.000
_cell.length_c   1.000
_cell.angle_alpha   90.00
_cell.angle_beta   90.00
_cell.angle_gamma   90.00
#
_symmetry.space_group_name_H-M   'P 1'
#
loop_
_entity.id
_entity.type
_entity.pdbx_description
1 polymer ?
#
loop_
_entity_poly.entity_id
_entity_poly.type
_entity_poly.pdbx_seq_one_letter_code
_entity_poly.pdbx_strand_id
1 'polypeptide(L)'
;MPIHQPQQRTDVQSDRTGVRQAEAALVEHYPRLVRLAYVVLPPGLGRHRRVLTAHSVVQRALPAAGSKASGPRVPAQSRRTGPPAGAEGASADRVPAHPAYGWVRLRVLRAALAHERRPRWWPGRLPAPASLRPALPVVWGLRLFPRAGGVDELALDRALSAVDGPVRAAFALQLLEGLDEPGVRELLAEAAVADPVGAVRRAARLGRPDRAGAQAMLRSGEFDPCTVQTRPSDLLR
;
A
#
# COMPACT_ATOMS: atom_id res chain seq x y z
N MET A 1 29.77 2.39 -42.21
CA MET A 1 28.48 1.97 -41.64
C MET A 1 28.52 2.15 -40.13
N PRO A 2 27.68 3.00 -39.52
CA PRO A 2 27.65 3.10 -38.07
C PRO A 2 26.89 1.91 -37.51
N ILE A 3 27.58 1.10 -36.70
CA ILE A 3 27.01 -0.04 -35.97
C ILE A 3 26.19 0.54 -34.80
N HIS A 4 24.89 0.74 -34.99
CA HIS A 4 23.98 1.03 -33.90
C HIS A 4 23.59 -0.27 -33.19
N GLN A 5 24.15 -0.53 -32.00
CA GLN A 5 23.46 -1.13 -30.84
C GLN A 5 24.39 -1.17 -29.61
N PRO A 6 23.94 -0.73 -28.41
CA PRO A 6 23.41 -1.69 -27.43
C PRO A 6 22.32 -1.16 -26.46
N GLN A 7 21.68 -0.01 -26.73
CA GLN A 7 20.71 0.59 -25.79
C GLN A 7 19.55 -0.35 -25.39
N GLN A 8 19.11 -1.23 -26.31
CA GLN A 8 18.04 -2.19 -26.02
C GLN A 8 18.45 -3.25 -24.98
N ARG A 9 19.73 -3.66 -24.95
CA ARG A 9 20.21 -4.69 -24.02
C ARG A 9 20.37 -4.13 -22.60
N THR A 10 20.79 -2.87 -22.49
CA THR A 10 20.89 -2.16 -21.20
C THR A 10 19.52 -1.88 -20.60
N ASP A 11 18.54 -1.46 -21.40
CA ASP A 11 17.17 -1.21 -20.95
C ASP A 11 16.53 -2.48 -20.39
N VAL A 12 16.58 -3.60 -21.12
CA VAL A 12 16.03 -4.90 -20.67
C VAL A 12 16.73 -5.42 -19.41
N GLN A 13 18.04 -5.20 -19.26
CA GLN A 13 18.75 -5.57 -18.04
C GLN A 13 18.31 -4.70 -16.85
N SER A 14 18.18 -3.40 -17.06
CA SER A 14 17.73 -2.46 -16.03
C SER A 14 16.31 -2.74 -15.56
N ASP A 15 15.40 -3.07 -16.49
CA ASP A 15 14.01 -3.45 -16.19
C ASP A 15 13.95 -4.73 -15.36
N ARG A 16 14.71 -5.77 -15.73
CA ARG A 16 14.78 -7.03 -14.97
C ARG A 16 15.34 -6.82 -13.56
N THR A 17 16.37 -5.99 -13.42
CA THR A 17 16.92 -5.64 -12.11
C THR A 17 15.90 -4.88 -11.26
N GLY A 18 15.16 -3.94 -11.86
CA GLY A 18 14.08 -3.21 -11.18
C GLY A 18 12.95 -4.12 -10.69
N VAL A 19 12.54 -5.11 -11.50
CA VAL A 19 11.53 -6.11 -11.08
C VAL A 19 12.02 -6.95 -9.90
N ARG A 20 13.26 -7.45 -9.95
CA ARG A 20 13.84 -8.23 -8.84
C ARG A 20 13.96 -7.42 -7.55
N GLN A 21 14.33 -6.15 -7.64
CA GLN A 21 14.38 -5.26 -6.48
C GLN A 21 12.98 -5.02 -5.90
N ALA A 22 11.96 -4.86 -6.74
CA ALA A 22 10.57 -4.73 -6.29
C ALA A 22 10.04 -6.02 -5.64
N GLU A 23 10.39 -7.19 -6.19
CA GLU A 23 10.08 -8.50 -5.60
C GLU A 23 10.71 -8.67 -4.22
N ALA A 24 12.01 -8.38 -4.10
CA ALA A 24 12.72 -8.44 -2.83
C ALA A 24 12.08 -7.50 -1.79
N ALA A 25 11.82 -6.24 -2.17
CA ALA A 25 11.18 -5.26 -1.29
C ALA A 25 9.76 -5.68 -0.88
N LEU A 26 9.00 -6.34 -1.77
CA LEU A 26 7.67 -6.86 -1.43
C LEU A 26 7.77 -7.98 -0.40
N VAL A 27 8.67 -8.94 -0.58
CA VAL A 27 8.85 -10.07 0.35
C VAL A 27 9.31 -9.56 1.71
N GLU A 28 10.32 -8.68 1.73
CA GLU A 28 10.88 -8.11 2.96
C GLU A 28 9.83 -7.32 3.75
N HIS A 29 8.98 -6.55 3.07
CA HIS A 29 8.00 -5.67 3.72
C HIS A 29 6.56 -6.18 3.61
N TYR A 30 6.35 -7.47 3.32
CA TYR A 30 5.02 -8.02 3.06
C TYR A 30 4.03 -7.74 4.22
N PRO A 31 4.33 -8.07 5.50
CA PRO A 31 3.37 -7.82 6.59
C PRO A 31 3.01 -6.34 6.74
N ARG A 32 4.00 -5.45 6.52
CA ARG A 32 3.84 -4.00 6.61
C ARG A 32 2.93 -3.48 5.50
N LEU A 33 3.13 -3.94 4.25
CA LEU A 33 2.30 -3.59 3.10
C LEU A 33 0.87 -4.12 3.22
N VAL A 34 0.68 -5.35 3.70
CA VAL A 34 -0.66 -5.93 3.88
C VAL A 34 -1.41 -5.17 4.98
N ARG A 35 -0.73 -4.80 6.06
CA ARG A 35 -1.31 -3.98 7.12
C ARG A 35 -1.73 -2.59 6.63
N LEU A 36 -0.89 -1.92 5.85
CA LEU A 36 -1.23 -0.66 5.17
C LEU A 36 -2.50 -0.84 4.33
N ALA A 37 -2.55 -1.88 3.48
CA ALA A 37 -3.72 -2.15 2.66
C ALA A 37 -4.98 -2.40 3.51
N TYR A 38 -4.89 -3.21 4.56
CA TYR A 38 -6.01 -3.55 5.44
C TYR A 38 -6.65 -2.31 6.10
N VAL A 39 -5.83 -1.37 6.59
CA VAL A 39 -6.32 -0.11 7.20
C VAL A 39 -6.95 0.81 6.15
N VAL A 40 -6.41 0.85 4.93
CA VAL A 40 -6.91 1.72 3.85
C VAL A 40 -8.18 1.18 3.21
N LEU A 41 -8.38 -0.14 3.17
CA LEU A 41 -9.53 -0.76 2.55
C LEU A 41 -10.86 -0.38 3.24
N PRO A 42 -11.98 -0.31 2.49
CA PRO A 42 -13.26 0.11 3.04
C PRO A 42 -13.74 -0.83 4.16
N PRO A 43 -14.27 -0.28 5.27
CA PRO A 43 -14.83 -1.08 6.36
C PRO A 43 -16.05 -1.88 5.93
N GLY A 44 -16.81 -1.40 4.92
CA GLY A 44 -17.98 -2.08 4.36
C GLY A 44 -17.69 -3.43 3.71
N LEU A 45 -16.42 -3.79 3.47
CA LEU A 45 -16.07 -5.16 3.07
C LEU A 45 -16.30 -6.19 4.19
N GLY A 46 -16.36 -5.75 5.44
CA GLY A 46 -16.32 -6.62 6.61
C GLY A 46 -14.93 -7.20 6.83
N ARG A 47 -14.62 -7.57 8.08
CA ARG A 47 -13.26 -7.99 8.51
C ARG A 47 -12.68 -9.12 7.64
N HIS A 48 -13.45 -10.18 7.39
CA HIS A 48 -12.99 -11.33 6.60
C HIS A 48 -12.58 -10.97 5.17
N ARG A 49 -13.47 -10.32 4.39
CA ARG A 49 -13.12 -9.93 3.02
C ARG A 49 -12.02 -8.87 3.01
N ARG A 50 -11.96 -7.99 4.01
CA ARG A 50 -10.91 -6.96 4.12
C ARG A 50 -9.52 -7.60 4.29
N VAL A 51 -9.39 -8.67 5.08
CA VAL A 51 -8.14 -9.47 5.18
C VAL A 51 -7.75 -10.07 3.83
N LEU A 52 -8.67 -10.81 3.19
CA LEU A 52 -8.39 -11.44 1.89
C LEU A 52 -8.04 -10.42 0.81
N THR A 53 -8.75 -9.29 0.81
CA THR A 53 -8.54 -8.19 -0.13
C THR A 53 -7.17 -7.56 0.09
N ALA A 54 -6.75 -7.35 1.34
CA ALA A 54 -5.43 -6.79 1.67
C ALA A 54 -4.29 -7.65 1.11
N HIS A 55 -4.33 -8.98 1.33
CA HIS A 55 -3.35 -9.89 0.74
C HIS A 55 -3.37 -9.84 -0.78
N SER A 56 -4.56 -9.88 -1.37
CA SER A 56 -4.71 -9.87 -2.83
C SER A 56 -4.20 -8.57 -3.47
N VAL A 57 -4.34 -7.42 -2.80
CA VAL A 57 -3.82 -6.13 -3.25
C VAL A 57 -2.29 -6.16 -3.27
N VAL A 58 -1.66 -6.67 -2.21
CA VAL A 58 -0.20 -6.73 -2.13
C VAL A 58 0.36 -7.74 -3.12
N GLN A 59 -0.21 -8.94 -3.23
CA GLN A 59 0.24 -9.97 -4.18
C GLN A 59 0.17 -9.48 -5.63
N ARG A 60 -0.78 -8.61 -5.97
CA ARG A 60 -0.94 -8.03 -7.32
C ARG A 60 -0.21 -6.70 -7.50
N ALA A 61 0.57 -6.27 -6.52
CA ALA A 61 1.36 -5.04 -6.62
C ALA A 61 2.56 -5.18 -7.55
N LEU A 62 3.04 -6.40 -7.83
CA LEU A 62 4.11 -6.60 -8.81
C LEU A 62 3.55 -6.65 -10.24
N PRO A 63 4.29 -6.15 -11.25
CA PRO A 63 3.94 -6.37 -12.64
C PRO A 63 4.05 -7.87 -12.96
N ALA A 64 3.06 -8.44 -13.66
CA ALA A 64 3.24 -9.78 -14.21
C ALA A 64 4.42 -9.75 -15.20
N ALA A 65 5.36 -10.70 -15.07
CA ALA A 65 6.62 -10.77 -15.82
C ALA A 65 6.48 -10.85 -17.36
N GLY A 66 5.26 -10.83 -17.91
CA GLY A 66 4.95 -10.87 -19.35
C GLY A 66 4.05 -9.75 -19.86
N SER A 67 3.69 -8.75 -19.05
CA SER A 67 2.87 -7.63 -19.53
C SER A 67 3.71 -6.69 -20.41
N LYS A 68 3.66 -6.87 -21.73
CA LYS A 68 4.05 -5.84 -22.71
C LYS A 68 3.14 -4.63 -22.53
N ALA A 69 3.47 -3.75 -21.60
CA ALA A 69 2.81 -2.46 -21.44
C ALA A 69 3.88 -1.39 -21.27
N SER A 70 3.96 -0.51 -22.27
CA SER A 70 4.49 0.84 -22.14
C SER A 70 3.78 1.48 -20.94
N GLY A 71 4.46 1.54 -19.81
CA GLY A 71 4.00 2.07 -18.53
C GLY A 71 5.21 2.62 -17.78
N PRO A 72 5.02 3.64 -16.91
CA PRO A 72 6.12 4.51 -16.48
C PRO A 72 7.21 3.68 -15.82
N ARG A 73 8.36 3.65 -16.52
CA ARG A 73 9.62 3.09 -16.04
C ARG A 73 9.87 3.68 -14.65
N VAL A 74 10.27 2.82 -13.70
CA VAL A 74 10.73 3.25 -12.38
C VAL A 74 11.65 4.46 -12.58
N PRO A 75 11.38 5.64 -11.97
CA PRO A 75 12.08 6.86 -12.34
C PRO A 75 13.59 6.67 -12.21
N ALA A 76 14.27 6.65 -13.36
CA ALA A 76 15.70 6.77 -13.41
C ALA A 76 16.04 8.18 -12.92
N GLN A 77 16.85 8.23 -11.86
CA GLN A 77 17.17 9.40 -11.09
C GLN A 77 17.67 10.55 -11.99
N SER A 78 16.97 11.68 -11.94
CA SER A 78 17.40 12.94 -12.54
C SER A 78 18.74 13.35 -11.92
N ARG A 79 19.83 13.28 -12.70
CA ARG A 79 21.10 13.90 -12.33
C ARG A 79 20.91 15.41 -12.36
N ARG A 80 20.84 16.01 -11.17
CA ARG A 80 20.99 17.45 -11.01
C ARG A 80 22.48 17.75 -11.11
N THR A 81 22.87 18.44 -12.17
CA THR A 81 24.25 18.83 -12.49
C THR A 81 24.72 19.92 -11.53
N GLY A 82 25.80 19.66 -10.79
CA GLY A 82 26.59 20.66 -10.06
C GLY A 82 28.05 20.17 -9.96
N PRO A 83 29.08 21.03 -10.06
CA PRO A 83 30.48 20.61 -10.26
C PRO A 83 31.18 20.16 -8.96
N PRO A 84 32.36 19.51 -9.04
CA PRO A 84 32.86 18.61 -8.01
C PRO A 84 33.87 19.27 -7.05
N ALA A 85 33.89 18.78 -5.80
CA ALA A 85 35.08 18.79 -4.95
C ALA A 85 35.14 17.44 -4.23
N GLY A 86 36.27 16.76 -4.39
CA GLY A 86 36.41 15.32 -4.17
C GLY A 86 36.42 14.85 -2.72
N ALA A 87 36.09 13.57 -2.57
CA ALA A 87 36.66 12.66 -1.59
C ALA A 87 36.45 11.22 -2.11
N GLU A 88 37.50 10.44 -2.04
CA GLU A 88 37.66 9.13 -2.65
C GLU A 88 36.92 8.01 -1.87
N GLY A 89 36.46 7.02 -2.63
CA GLY A 89 36.50 5.60 -2.27
C GLY A 89 35.73 5.10 -1.05
N ALA A 90 34.47 4.65 -1.25
CA ALA A 90 33.94 3.43 -0.63
C ALA A 90 32.57 3.02 -1.22
N SER A 91 32.51 1.84 -1.84
CA SER A 91 31.31 1.03 -2.11
C SER A 91 30.18 1.62 -2.97
N ALA A 92 30.36 1.55 -4.29
CA ALA A 92 29.25 1.52 -5.23
C ALA A 92 28.68 0.08 -5.30
N ASP A 93 27.75 -0.30 -4.42
CA ASP A 93 26.60 -1.18 -4.78
C ASP A 93 25.57 -1.37 -3.64
N ARG A 94 25.16 -0.28 -2.99
CA ARG A 94 23.98 -0.29 -2.11
C ARG A 94 23.07 0.86 -2.49
N VAL A 95 22.41 0.71 -3.64
CA VAL A 95 21.21 1.50 -3.95
C VAL A 95 20.31 1.39 -2.72
N PRO A 96 19.91 2.50 -2.07
CA PRO A 96 19.15 2.40 -0.82
C PRO A 96 17.92 1.54 -1.09
N ALA A 97 17.51 0.69 -0.15
CA ALA A 97 16.33 -0.18 -0.29
C ALA A 97 15.00 0.59 -0.46
N HIS A 98 15.04 1.92 -0.29
CA HIS A 98 13.88 2.81 -0.24
C HIS A 98 13.12 3.10 -1.55
N PRO A 99 13.69 3.15 -2.76
CA PRO A 99 12.95 3.47 -3.99
C PRO A 99 12.10 2.29 -4.47
N ALA A 100 12.60 1.04 -4.38
CA ALA A 100 11.83 -0.14 -4.72
C ALA A 100 10.64 -0.33 -3.77
N TYR A 101 10.88 -0.19 -2.46
CA TYR A 101 9.81 -0.21 -1.47
C TYR A 101 8.80 0.92 -1.67
N GLY A 102 9.26 2.16 -1.91
CA GLY A 102 8.39 3.31 -2.17
C GLY A 102 7.47 3.09 -3.38
N TRP A 103 8.00 2.52 -4.46
CA TRP A 103 7.23 2.17 -5.66
C TRP A 103 6.15 1.12 -5.36
N VAL A 104 6.50 0.02 -4.68
CA VAL A 104 5.54 -1.03 -4.29
C VAL A 104 4.46 -0.45 -3.36
N ARG A 105 4.86 0.36 -2.38
CA ARG A 105 3.95 1.03 -1.44
C ARG A 105 2.93 1.91 -2.16
N LEU A 106 3.37 2.74 -3.10
CA LEU A 106 2.48 3.58 -3.90
C LEU A 106 1.46 2.74 -4.70
N ARG A 107 1.90 1.62 -5.26
CA ARG A 107 1.03 0.72 -6.03
C ARG A 107 -0.01 0.02 -5.15
N VAL A 108 0.40 -0.46 -3.97
CA VAL A 108 -0.50 -1.00 -2.93
C VAL A 108 -1.52 0.06 -2.51
N LEU A 109 -1.07 1.29 -2.25
CA LEU A 109 -1.92 2.40 -1.83
C LEU A 109 -2.98 2.75 -2.90
N ARG A 110 -2.58 2.88 -4.16
CA ARG A 110 -3.48 3.13 -5.29
C ARG A 110 -4.54 2.03 -5.43
N ALA A 111 -4.12 0.77 -5.33
CA ALA A 111 -5.01 -0.38 -5.43
C ALA A 111 -5.99 -0.49 -4.25
N ALA A 112 -5.55 -0.19 -3.03
CA ALA A 112 -6.43 -0.14 -1.85
C ALA A 112 -7.47 0.99 -1.98
N LEU A 113 -7.04 2.21 -2.33
CA LEU A 113 -7.95 3.36 -2.52
C LEU A 113 -8.97 3.14 -3.65
N ALA A 114 -8.62 2.35 -4.68
CA ALA A 114 -9.54 2.02 -5.76
C ALA A 114 -10.80 1.26 -5.30
N HIS A 115 -10.79 0.62 -4.12
CA HIS A 115 -11.95 -0.07 -3.55
C HIS A 115 -13.02 0.87 -2.98
N GLU A 116 -12.73 2.17 -2.87
CA GLU A 116 -13.74 3.19 -2.55
C GLU A 116 -14.02 4.15 -3.72
N ARG A 117 -13.12 4.21 -4.71
CA ARG A 117 -13.32 5.08 -5.88
C ARG A 117 -14.48 4.59 -6.73
N ARG A 118 -15.35 5.54 -7.05
CA ARG A 118 -16.48 5.32 -7.96
C ARG A 118 -16.39 6.34 -9.09
N PRO A 119 -16.36 5.89 -10.35
CA PRO A 119 -16.58 6.78 -11.48
C PRO A 119 -17.88 7.56 -11.31
N ARG A 120 -17.95 8.81 -11.81
CA ARG A 120 -19.15 9.67 -11.66
C ARG A 120 -20.43 9.04 -12.24
N TRP A 121 -20.28 8.19 -13.25
CA TRP A 121 -21.37 7.47 -13.92
C TRP A 121 -21.74 6.14 -13.25
N TRP A 122 -21.00 5.71 -12.22
CA TRP A 122 -21.22 4.42 -11.57
C TRP A 122 -22.48 4.44 -10.68
N PRO A 123 -23.36 3.43 -10.76
CA PRO A 123 -24.57 3.40 -9.94
C PRO A 123 -24.27 3.46 -8.44
N GLY A 124 -24.86 4.42 -7.71
CA GLY A 124 -24.60 4.63 -6.29
C GLY A 124 -24.93 3.44 -5.38
N ARG A 125 -25.90 2.60 -5.79
CA ARG A 125 -26.29 1.39 -5.07
C ARG A 125 -25.29 0.22 -5.20
N LEU A 126 -24.43 0.23 -6.20
CA LEU A 126 -23.46 -0.85 -6.42
C LEU A 126 -22.16 -0.57 -5.65
N PRO A 127 -21.46 -1.59 -5.14
CA PRO A 127 -20.12 -1.41 -4.57
C PRO A 127 -19.15 -0.85 -5.63
N ALA A 128 -17.99 -0.35 -5.21
CA ALA A 128 -16.98 0.16 -6.13
C ALA A 128 -16.56 -0.94 -7.14
N PRO A 129 -16.26 -0.59 -8.41
CA PRO A 129 -15.91 -1.56 -9.44
C PRO A 129 -14.74 -2.48 -9.04
N ALA A 130 -13.76 -1.96 -8.30
CA ALA A 130 -12.62 -2.75 -7.84
C ALA A 130 -13.02 -3.88 -6.88
N SER A 131 -14.05 -3.66 -6.05
CA SER A 131 -14.58 -4.64 -5.09
C SER A 131 -15.36 -5.78 -5.76
N LEU A 132 -15.72 -5.63 -7.04
CA LEU A 132 -16.40 -6.66 -7.83
C LEU A 132 -15.43 -7.59 -8.57
N ARG A 133 -14.12 -7.31 -8.54
CA ARG A 133 -13.14 -8.15 -9.25
C ARG A 133 -13.03 -9.51 -8.54
N PRO A 134 -13.28 -10.64 -9.24
CA PRO A 134 -13.12 -11.97 -8.68
C PRO A 134 -11.62 -12.26 -8.53
N ALA A 135 -11.05 -11.86 -7.41
CA ALA A 135 -9.60 -11.85 -7.25
C ALA A 135 -9.17 -12.05 -5.79
N LEU A 136 -10.06 -12.56 -4.95
CA LEU A 136 -9.76 -12.90 -3.56
C LEU A 136 -9.33 -14.36 -3.47
N PRO A 137 -8.34 -14.68 -2.61
CA PRO A 137 -8.10 -16.06 -2.23
C PRO A 137 -9.39 -16.69 -1.71
N VAL A 138 -9.72 -17.89 -2.19
CA VAL A 138 -10.94 -18.59 -1.78
C VAL A 138 -10.64 -19.39 -0.50
N VAL A 139 -11.44 -19.18 0.54
CA VAL A 139 -11.38 -19.93 1.80
C VAL A 139 -12.70 -20.65 1.98
N TRP A 140 -12.68 -21.98 1.92
CA TRP A 140 -13.88 -22.82 2.07
C TRP A 140 -14.08 -23.22 3.53
N GLY A 141 -15.31 -23.08 4.03
CA GLY A 141 -15.70 -23.55 5.38
C GLY A 141 -15.10 -22.76 6.55
N LEU A 142 -14.27 -21.75 6.30
CA LEU A 142 -13.58 -20.97 7.32
C LEU A 142 -13.70 -19.47 7.08
N ARG A 143 -13.78 -18.72 8.17
CA ARG A 143 -13.70 -17.26 8.22
C ARG A 143 -12.42 -16.86 8.94
N LEU A 144 -11.66 -16.00 8.29
CA LEU A 144 -10.42 -15.40 8.82
C LEU A 144 -10.74 -14.06 9.48
N PHE A 145 -10.27 -13.86 10.70
CA PHE A 145 -10.36 -12.60 11.43
C PHE A 145 -9.00 -12.27 12.04
N PRO A 146 -8.55 -10.99 12.02
CA PRO A 146 -7.43 -10.59 12.87
C PRO A 146 -7.74 -10.88 14.34
N ARG A 147 -6.69 -10.94 15.17
CA ARG A 147 -6.85 -11.12 16.62
C ARG A 147 -7.79 -10.04 17.17
N ALA A 148 -8.75 -10.37 18.01
CA ALA A 148 -9.55 -9.34 18.67
C ALA A 148 -8.63 -8.49 19.58
N GLY A 149 -8.72 -7.16 19.45
CA GLY A 149 -8.07 -6.23 20.35
C GLY A 149 -8.97 -5.86 21.52
N GLY A 150 -8.47 -4.98 22.38
CA GLY A 150 -9.20 -4.44 23.51
C GLY A 150 -10.20 -3.35 23.12
N VAL A 151 -10.71 -2.66 24.13
CA VAL A 151 -11.69 -1.58 23.96
C VAL A 151 -11.14 -0.41 23.14
N ASP A 152 -9.86 -0.11 23.28
CA ASP A 152 -9.20 1.02 22.62
C ASP A 152 -8.97 0.73 21.13
N GLU A 153 -8.48 -0.48 20.78
CA GLU A 153 -8.32 -0.89 19.39
C GLU A 153 -9.66 -0.91 18.65
N LEU A 154 -10.73 -1.35 19.34
CA LEU A 154 -12.08 -1.32 18.79
C LEU A 154 -12.61 0.11 18.62
N ALA A 155 -12.29 1.02 19.55
CA ALA A 155 -12.61 2.44 19.40
C ALA A 155 -11.88 3.05 18.20
N LEU A 156 -10.62 2.68 17.97
CA LEU A 156 -9.86 3.09 16.80
C LEU A 156 -10.43 2.51 15.49
N ASP A 157 -10.80 1.22 15.44
CA ASP A 157 -11.44 0.61 14.26
C ASP A 157 -12.78 1.30 13.94
N ARG A 158 -13.56 1.70 14.96
CA ARG A 158 -14.78 2.51 14.78
C ARG A 158 -14.48 3.91 14.23
N ALA A 159 -13.49 4.62 14.79
CA ALA A 159 -13.10 5.95 14.33
C ALA A 159 -12.60 5.92 12.88
N LEU A 160 -11.80 4.91 12.52
CA LEU A 160 -11.36 4.68 11.15
C LEU A 160 -12.53 4.34 10.23
N SER A 161 -13.51 3.57 10.69
CA SER A 161 -14.68 3.21 9.89
C SER A 161 -15.60 4.39 9.56
N ALA A 162 -15.53 5.47 10.35
CA ALA A 162 -16.31 6.70 10.15
C ALA A 162 -15.67 7.69 9.16
N VAL A 163 -14.46 7.43 8.68
CA VAL A 163 -13.77 8.28 7.70
C VAL A 163 -13.58 7.57 6.37
N ASP A 164 -13.34 8.36 5.34
CA ASP A 164 -13.03 7.98 3.97
C ASP A 164 -11.58 7.48 3.80
N GLY A 165 -11.37 6.70 2.73
CA GLY A 165 -10.12 6.03 2.40
C GLY A 165 -8.90 6.93 2.34
N PRO A 166 -8.95 8.15 1.75
CA PRO A 166 -7.81 9.07 1.78
C PRO A 166 -7.37 9.45 3.19
N VAL A 167 -8.30 9.60 4.13
CA VAL A 167 -7.98 9.91 5.53
C VAL A 167 -7.37 8.70 6.23
N ARG A 168 -7.93 7.50 6.02
CA ARG A 168 -7.34 6.25 6.55
C ARG A 168 -5.94 6.02 5.99
N ALA A 169 -5.72 6.32 4.71
CA ALA A 169 -4.43 6.29 4.06
C ALA A 169 -3.44 7.27 4.68
N ALA A 170 -3.82 8.54 4.83
CA ALA A 170 -2.96 9.52 5.49
C ALA A 170 -2.58 9.07 6.91
N PHE A 171 -3.54 8.57 7.68
CA PHE A 171 -3.33 8.07 9.03
C PHE A 171 -2.37 6.88 9.07
N ALA A 172 -2.57 5.88 8.21
CA ALA A 172 -1.72 4.70 8.10
C ALA A 172 -0.29 5.07 7.66
N LEU A 173 -0.14 5.97 6.68
CA LEU A 173 1.18 6.41 6.20
C LEU A 173 1.97 7.15 7.29
N GLN A 174 1.29 7.93 8.13
CA GLN A 174 1.97 8.60 9.25
C GLN A 174 2.40 7.62 10.35
N LEU A 175 1.48 6.73 10.77
CA LEU A 175 1.70 5.92 11.97
C LEU A 175 2.37 4.57 11.70
N LEU A 176 2.07 3.93 10.58
CA LEU A 176 2.70 2.66 10.17
C LEU A 176 3.96 2.91 9.32
N GLU A 177 3.89 3.86 8.39
CA GLU A 177 5.01 4.13 7.48
C GLU A 177 6.02 5.14 8.03
N GLY A 178 5.66 5.89 9.08
CA GLY A 178 6.54 6.88 9.69
C GLY A 178 6.84 8.07 8.78
N LEU A 179 6.00 8.29 7.76
CA LEU A 179 6.15 9.42 6.84
C LEU A 179 5.74 10.72 7.52
N ASP A 180 6.49 11.77 7.23
CA ASP A 180 6.16 13.13 7.62
C ASP A 180 4.99 13.68 6.80
N GLU A 181 4.40 14.78 7.26
CA GLU A 181 3.24 15.38 6.59
C GLU A 181 3.49 15.75 5.11
N PRO A 182 4.64 16.36 4.73
CA PRO A 182 4.99 16.56 3.33
C PRO A 182 5.05 15.26 2.52
N GLY A 183 5.75 14.23 2.99
CA GLY A 183 5.87 12.96 2.28
C GLY A 183 4.54 12.23 2.12
N VAL A 184 3.64 12.33 3.11
CA VAL A 184 2.28 11.79 2.98
C VAL A 184 1.46 12.56 1.95
N ARG A 185 1.53 13.90 1.93
CA ARG A 185 0.81 14.70 0.92
C ARG A 185 1.29 14.37 -0.49
N GLU A 186 2.60 14.26 -0.70
CA GLU A 186 3.19 13.88 -1.97
C GLU A 186 2.72 12.50 -2.42
N LEU A 187 2.82 11.48 -1.55
CA LEU A 187 2.41 10.11 -1.88
C LEU A 187 0.89 10.00 -2.17
N LEU A 188 0.05 10.75 -1.47
CA LEU A 188 -1.40 10.80 -1.73
C LEU A 188 -1.71 11.51 -3.06
N ALA A 189 -1.00 12.59 -3.37
CA ALA A 189 -1.12 13.28 -4.66
C ALA A 189 -0.71 12.35 -5.81
N GLU A 190 0.42 11.65 -5.67
CA GLU A 190 0.83 10.62 -6.62
C GLU A 190 -0.19 9.48 -6.73
N ALA A 191 -0.89 9.14 -5.64
CA ALA A 191 -1.97 8.17 -5.67
C ALA A 191 -3.24 8.68 -6.37
N ALA A 192 -3.27 9.92 -6.86
CA ALA A 192 -4.42 10.62 -7.44
C ALA A 192 -5.59 10.82 -6.46
N VAL A 193 -5.26 11.19 -5.21
CA VAL A 193 -6.24 11.67 -4.23
C VAL A 193 -6.59 13.13 -4.55
N ALA A 194 -7.88 13.46 -4.58
CA ALA A 194 -8.37 14.78 -4.97
C ALA A 194 -7.99 15.91 -3.99
N ASP A 195 -8.04 15.64 -2.68
CA ASP A 195 -7.63 16.58 -1.62
C ASP A 195 -6.64 15.94 -0.64
N PRO A 196 -5.34 15.86 -0.99
CA PRO A 196 -4.31 15.31 -0.12
C PRO A 196 -4.14 16.09 1.18
N VAL A 197 -4.26 17.43 1.12
CA VAL A 197 -4.05 18.33 2.26
C VAL A 197 -5.17 18.14 3.29
N GLY A 198 -6.43 18.16 2.86
CA GLY A 198 -7.56 17.92 3.73
C GLY A 198 -7.58 16.52 4.33
N ALA A 199 -7.13 15.51 3.58
CA ALA A 199 -6.97 14.14 4.07
C ALA A 199 -5.97 14.07 5.24
N VAL A 200 -4.79 14.67 5.08
CA VAL A 200 -3.76 14.74 6.13
C VAL A 200 -4.24 15.50 7.37
N ARG A 201 -4.86 16.67 7.17
CA ARG A 201 -5.42 17.48 8.25
C ARG A 201 -6.50 16.74 9.04
N ARG A 202 -7.33 15.94 8.37
CA ARG A 202 -8.38 15.10 9.01
C ARG A 202 -7.76 13.91 9.73
N ALA A 203 -6.76 13.26 9.15
CA ALA A 203 -6.04 12.16 9.79
C ALA A 203 -5.35 12.59 11.09
N ALA A 204 -4.77 13.79 11.11
CA ALA A 204 -4.15 14.36 12.31
C ALA A 204 -5.13 14.52 13.50
N ARG A 205 -6.44 14.52 13.26
CA ARG A 205 -7.47 14.59 14.33
C ARG A 205 -7.87 13.22 14.88
N LEU A 206 -7.72 12.14 14.12
CA LEU A 206 -8.16 10.79 14.51
C LEU A 206 -7.36 10.19 15.68
N GLY A 207 -6.07 10.51 15.77
CA GLY A 207 -5.17 9.99 16.80
C GLY A 207 -4.90 10.98 17.92
N ARG A 208 -5.83 11.89 18.20
CA ARG A 208 -5.70 12.86 19.31
C ARG A 208 -6.58 12.46 20.49
N PRO A 209 -6.14 12.75 21.73
CA PRO A 209 -4.86 13.35 22.09
C PRO A 209 -3.67 12.38 22.03
N ASP A 210 -3.91 11.07 22.10
CA ASP A 210 -2.85 10.06 22.21
C ASP A 210 -2.46 9.44 20.87
N ARG A 211 -1.50 10.09 20.19
CA ARG A 211 -0.99 9.60 18.90
C ARG A 211 -0.09 8.37 19.05
N ALA A 212 0.61 8.26 20.18
CA ALA A 212 1.51 7.15 20.46
C ALA A 212 0.70 5.87 20.72
N GLY A 213 -0.37 5.96 21.51
CA GLY A 213 -1.33 4.87 21.70
C GLY A 213 -2.00 4.47 20.39
N ALA A 214 -2.44 5.42 19.57
CA ALA A 214 -2.99 5.12 18.25
C ALA A 214 -1.99 4.36 17.34
N GLN A 215 -0.71 4.70 17.41
CA GLN A 215 0.35 3.99 16.70
C GLN A 215 0.55 2.57 17.26
N ALA A 216 0.55 2.41 18.58
CA ALA A 216 0.65 1.10 19.23
C ALA A 216 -0.53 0.20 18.86
N MET A 217 -1.76 0.74 18.87
CA MET A 217 -2.97 0.03 18.46
C MET A 217 -2.89 -0.44 17.00
N LEU A 218 -2.47 0.41 16.06
CA LEU A 218 -2.25 -0.01 14.67
C LEU A 218 -1.17 -1.10 14.53
N ARG A 219 -0.21 -1.14 15.46
CA ARG A 219 0.82 -2.18 15.54
C ARG A 219 0.35 -3.47 16.24
N SER A 220 -0.80 -3.45 16.90
CA SER A 220 -1.41 -4.60 17.57
C SER A 220 -1.88 -5.70 16.61
N GLY A 221 -2.26 -6.84 17.18
CA GLY A 221 -2.84 -7.98 16.45
C GLY A 221 -4.21 -7.71 15.83
N GLU A 222 -4.97 -6.69 16.28
CA GLU A 222 -6.28 -6.35 15.70
C GLU A 222 -6.18 -5.79 14.28
N PHE A 223 -5.08 -5.11 14.01
CA PHE A 223 -4.78 -4.57 12.69
C PHE A 223 -3.74 -5.43 11.97
N ASP A 224 -3.46 -6.65 12.44
CA ASP A 224 -2.51 -7.56 11.81
C ASP A 224 -3.20 -8.61 10.92
N PRO A 225 -3.38 -8.35 9.61
CA PRO A 225 -3.98 -9.31 8.70
C PRO A 225 -3.13 -10.58 8.49
N CYS A 226 -1.84 -10.56 8.86
CA CYS A 226 -0.97 -11.74 8.76
C CYS A 226 -1.13 -12.71 9.94
N THR A 227 -1.74 -12.26 11.05
CA THR A 227 -1.98 -13.09 12.24
C THR A 227 -3.49 -13.26 12.45
N VAL A 228 -4.06 -14.34 11.91
CA VAL A 228 -5.51 -14.56 11.87
C VAL A 228 -5.97 -15.71 12.75
N GLN A 229 -7.14 -15.54 13.35
CA GLN A 229 -7.94 -16.62 13.92
C GLN A 229 -8.89 -17.15 12.85
N THR A 230 -9.02 -18.47 12.79
CA THR A 230 -10.01 -19.16 11.95
C THR A 230 -11.25 -19.46 12.78
N ARG A 231 -12.43 -19.25 12.19
CA ARG A 231 -13.71 -19.69 12.73
C ARG A 231 -14.46 -20.47 11.65
N PRO A 232 -15.15 -21.57 11.96
CA PRO A 232 -16.02 -22.25 11.00
C PRO A 232 -17.12 -21.31 10.50
N SER A 233 -17.54 -21.48 9.24
CA SER A 233 -18.57 -20.63 8.63
C SER A 233 -19.99 -20.87 9.17
N ASP A 234 -20.26 -22.02 9.81
CA ASP A 234 -21.64 -22.49 10.05
C ASP A 234 -21.84 -23.23 11.39
N LEU A 235 -21.49 -22.63 12.54
CA LEU A 235 -21.78 -23.24 13.85
C LEU A 235 -23.18 -22.95 14.42
N LEU A 236 -24.01 -22.17 13.72
CA LEU A 236 -25.38 -21.89 14.13
C LEU A 236 -26.29 -22.10 12.92
N ARG A 237 -26.94 -23.27 12.87
CA ARG A 237 -28.19 -23.48 12.12
C ARG A 237 -29.33 -23.50 13.14
#